data_AF-A0A3D3BAL7-F1
#
_entry.id   AF-A0A3D3BAL7-F1
#
_cell.length_a   1.000
_cell.length_b   1.000
_cell.length_c   1.000
_cell.angle_alpha   90.00
_cell.angle_beta   90.00
_cell.angle_gamma   90.00
#
_symmetry.space_group_name_H-M   'P 1'
#
loop_
_entity.id
_entity.type
_entity.pdbx_description
1 polymer ?
#
loop_
_entity_poly.entity_id
_entity_poly.type
_entity_poly.pdbx_seq_one_letter_code
_entity_poly.pdbx_strand_id
1 'polypeptide(L)'
;KVMNFFDIAGTWDPSLAFVMAGALLVTAPGYLLIQRSRKRPVFDEAFHIPAKGSIDVRLIGGSVLFGVGWGIAGFCPGGSIPALGLGHREAYVFLAALVTGMLAARWVLKTNVFGLPERATR
;
A
#
# COMPACT_ATOMS: atom_id res chain seq x y z
N LYS A 1 -1.44 6.80 17.19
CA LYS A 1 -2.74 7.35 16.73
C LYS A 1 -3.25 6.66 15.45
N VAL A 2 -3.12 5.33 15.36
CA VAL A 2 -3.69 4.49 14.27
C VAL A 2 -4.46 3.33 14.90
N MET A 3 -3.96 2.78 16.01
CA MET A 3 -4.69 1.79 16.82
C MET A 3 -6.04 2.33 17.35
N ASN A 4 -6.15 3.59 17.77
CA ASN A 4 -7.44 4.21 18.17
C ASN A 4 -8.47 4.33 17.03
N PHE A 5 -8.06 4.25 15.76
CA PHE A 5 -9.01 4.19 14.65
C PHE A 5 -9.66 2.79 14.53
N PHE A 6 -8.92 1.74 14.90
CA PHE A 6 -9.40 0.36 14.92
C PHE A 6 -10.07 -0.03 16.25
N ASP A 7 -9.93 0.79 17.30
CA ASP A 7 -10.57 0.61 18.60
C ASP A 7 -12.04 1.09 18.59
N ILE A 8 -12.90 0.35 17.87
CA ILE A 8 -14.34 0.64 17.74
C ILE A 8 -15.08 0.42 19.07
N ALA A 9 -14.50 -0.35 19.99
CA ALA A 9 -15.10 -0.70 21.29
C ALA A 9 -14.67 0.22 22.45
N GLY A 10 -13.78 1.19 22.21
CA GLY A 10 -13.17 2.03 23.25
C GLY A 10 -13.03 3.50 22.84
N THR A 11 -11.78 3.95 22.62
CA THR A 11 -11.46 5.37 22.37
C THR A 11 -11.37 5.69 20.89
N TRP A 12 -12.46 5.45 20.16
CA TRP A 12 -12.53 5.63 18.72
C TRP A 12 -12.29 7.08 18.29
N ASP A 13 -11.21 7.33 17.54
CA ASP A 13 -10.83 8.66 17.04
C ASP A 13 -11.12 8.77 15.51
N PRO A 14 -12.19 9.49 15.08
CA PRO A 14 -12.59 9.59 13.68
C PRO A 14 -11.68 10.47 12.83
N SER A 15 -10.68 11.14 13.42
CA SER A 15 -9.80 12.07 12.70
C SER A 15 -9.07 11.40 11.52
N LEU A 16 -8.68 10.13 11.67
CA LEU A 16 -8.02 9.36 10.60
C LEU A 16 -8.98 9.09 9.44
N ALA A 17 -10.24 8.74 9.73
CA ALA A 17 -11.28 8.52 8.72
C ALA A 17 -11.54 9.79 7.92
N PHE A 18 -11.62 10.93 8.59
CA PHE A 18 -11.84 12.23 7.96
C PHE A 18 -10.71 12.60 6.98
N VAL A 19 -9.45 12.41 7.39
CA VAL A 19 -8.28 12.66 6.52
C VAL A 19 -8.27 11.71 5.33
N MET A 20 -8.53 10.41 5.55
CA MET A 20 -8.59 9.44 4.46
C MET A 20 -9.72 9.77 3.47
N ALA A 21 -10.92 10.08 3.97
CA ALA A 21 -12.06 10.46 3.13
C ALA A 21 -11.78 11.74 2.35
N GLY A 22 -11.21 12.77 2.97
CA GLY A 22 -10.79 13.99 2.29
C GLY A 22 -9.76 13.74 1.19
N ALA A 23 -8.74 12.92 1.47
CA ALA A 23 -7.74 12.53 0.47
C ALA A 23 -8.38 11.81 -0.72
N LEU A 24 -9.30 10.86 -0.47
CA LEU A 24 -10.05 10.14 -1.50
C LEU A 24 -10.94 11.06 -2.32
N LEU A 25 -11.66 11.99 -1.67
CA LEU A 25 -12.54 12.94 -2.33
C LEU A 25 -11.80 13.93 -3.23
N VAL A 26 -10.53 14.21 -2.98
CA VAL A 26 -9.70 15.06 -3.85
C VAL A 26 -9.04 14.22 -4.96
N THR A 27 -8.43 13.09 -4.59
CA THR A 27 -7.66 12.27 -5.55
C THR A 27 -8.53 11.56 -6.57
N ALA A 28 -9.70 11.03 -6.19
CA ALA A 28 -10.58 10.31 -7.10
C ALA A 28 -11.08 11.19 -8.27
N PRO A 29 -11.69 12.37 -8.06
CA PRO A 29 -12.09 13.24 -9.15
C PRO A 29 -10.88 13.81 -9.90
N GLY A 30 -9.76 14.10 -9.22
CA GLY A 30 -8.53 14.52 -9.88
C GLY A 30 -8.04 13.50 -10.90
N TYR A 31 -8.02 12.22 -10.52
CA TYR A 31 -7.60 11.12 -11.40
C TYR A 31 -8.60 10.89 -12.54
N LEU A 32 -9.90 11.02 -12.28
CA LEU A 32 -10.95 10.92 -13.29
C LEU A 32 -10.88 12.07 -14.31
N LEU A 33 -10.65 13.30 -13.85
CA LEU A 33 -10.53 14.48 -14.70
C LEU A 33 -9.29 14.39 -15.59
N ILE A 34 -8.15 13.98 -15.03
CA ILE A 34 -6.91 13.81 -15.80
C ILE A 34 -7.09 12.74 -16.88
N GLN A 35 -7.66 11.58 -16.54
CA GLN A 35 -7.91 10.51 -17.50
C GLN A 35 -8.92 10.89 -18.60
N ARG A 36 -9.94 11.71 -18.27
CA ARG A 36 -10.92 12.18 -19.25
C ARG A 36 -10.38 13.29 -20.15
N SER A 37 -9.63 14.22 -19.60
CA SER A 37 -9.14 15.41 -20.30
C SER A 37 -7.84 15.17 -21.06
N ARG A 38 -7.08 14.12 -20.73
CA ARG A 38 -5.78 13.83 -21.34
C ARG A 38 -5.72 12.38 -21.79
N LYS A 39 -5.36 12.16 -23.06
CA LYS A 39 -5.09 10.82 -23.60
C LYS A 39 -3.70 10.28 -23.21
N ARG A 40 -2.77 11.18 -22.84
CA ARG A 40 -1.39 10.86 -22.45
C ARG A 40 -0.89 11.74 -21.30
N PRO A 41 -0.02 11.22 -20.42
CA PRO A 41 0.66 12.03 -19.40
C PRO A 41 1.60 13.06 -20.03
N VAL A 42 2.09 14.00 -19.21
CA VAL A 42 2.95 15.11 -19.68
C VAL A 42 4.38 14.62 -19.99
N PHE A 43 4.87 13.62 -19.25
CA PHE A 43 6.25 13.13 -19.29
C PHE A 43 6.38 11.72 -19.85
N ASP A 44 5.30 11.16 -20.41
CA ASP A 44 5.28 9.76 -20.86
C ASP A 44 4.25 9.61 -22.01
N GLU A 45 4.32 8.51 -22.76
CA GLU A 45 3.52 8.32 -23.97
C GLU A 45 2.11 7.79 -23.67
N ALA A 46 1.96 7.05 -22.57
CA ALA A 46 0.71 6.45 -22.16
C ALA A 46 0.54 6.44 -20.64
N PHE A 47 -0.71 6.36 -20.19
CA PHE A 47 -0.99 6.10 -18.78
C PHE A 47 -0.74 4.61 -18.48
N HIS A 48 0.29 4.32 -17.69
CA HIS A 48 0.62 2.97 -17.21
C HIS A 48 -0.32 2.51 -16.08
N ILE A 49 -1.63 2.49 -16.35
CA ILE A 49 -2.63 1.99 -15.42
C ILE A 49 -2.69 0.46 -15.59
N PRO A 50 -2.52 -0.34 -14.52
CA PRO A 50 -2.73 -1.77 -14.61
C PRO A 50 -4.14 -2.05 -15.13
N ALA A 51 -4.25 -2.60 -16.33
CA ALA A 51 -5.54 -3.00 -16.90
C ALA A 51 -6.19 -4.00 -15.94
N LYS A 52 -7.42 -3.70 -15.46
CA LYS A 52 -8.20 -4.44 -14.45
C LYS A 52 -7.55 -5.79 -14.10
N GLY A 53 -6.60 -5.75 -13.17
CA GLY A 53 -5.83 -6.92 -12.80
C GLY A 53 -6.81 -7.98 -12.30
N SER A 54 -6.83 -9.14 -12.95
CA SER A 54 -7.54 -10.29 -12.40
C SER A 54 -7.08 -10.45 -10.96
N ILE A 55 -8.03 -10.41 -10.02
CA ILE A 55 -7.73 -10.63 -8.61
C ILE A 55 -7.20 -12.06 -8.52
N ASP A 56 -5.89 -12.20 -8.42
CA ASP A 56 -5.24 -13.50 -8.32
C ASP A 56 -5.08 -13.90 -6.84
N VAL A 57 -5.01 -15.21 -6.60
CA VAL A 57 -4.86 -15.76 -5.24
C VAL A 57 -3.59 -15.24 -4.57
N ARG A 58 -2.58 -14.90 -5.38
CA ARG A 58 -1.30 -14.35 -4.93
C ARG A 58 -1.43 -12.91 -4.43
N LEU A 59 -2.23 -12.06 -5.08
CA LEU A 59 -2.57 -10.72 -4.61
C LEU A 59 -3.40 -10.81 -3.33
N ILE A 60 -4.43 -11.66 -3.29
CA ILE A 60 -5.24 -11.84 -2.08
C ILE A 60 -4.35 -12.29 -0.90
N GLY A 61 -3.58 -13.36 -1.09
CA GLY A 61 -2.71 -13.91 -0.04
C GLY A 61 -1.65 -12.90 0.41
N GLY A 62 -1.04 -12.16 -0.52
CA GLY A 62 -0.10 -11.10 -0.22
C GLY A 62 -0.74 -9.94 0.54
N SER A 63 -1.93 -9.49 0.12
CA SER A 63 -2.67 -8.40 0.77
C SER A 63 -3.11 -8.78 2.19
N VAL A 64 -3.55 -10.01 2.42
CA VAL A 64 -3.92 -10.50 3.75
C VAL A 64 -2.69 -10.54 4.66
N LEU A 65 -1.59 -11.17 4.21
CA LEU A 65 -0.36 -11.26 5.00
C LEU A 65 0.21 -9.88 5.33
N PHE A 66 0.21 -8.98 4.35
CA PHE A 66 0.65 -7.61 4.53
C PHE A 66 -0.23 -6.83 5.52
N GLY A 67 -1.56 -6.96 5.39
CA GLY A 67 -2.52 -6.31 6.29
C GLY A 67 -2.39 -6.80 7.73
N VAL A 68 -2.23 -8.11 7.94
CA VAL A 68 -1.98 -8.70 9.26
C VAL A 68 -0.67 -8.19 9.86
N GLY A 69 0.42 -8.19 9.07
CA GLY A 69 1.72 -7.69 9.51
C GLY A 69 1.69 -6.22 9.94
N TRP A 70 1.00 -5.37 9.17
CA TRP A 70 0.79 -3.98 9.55
C TRP A 70 -0.08 -3.85 10.80
N GLY A 71 -1.20 -4.57 10.88
CA GLY A 71 -2.10 -4.53 12.05
C GLY A 71 -1.37 -4.85 13.36
N ILE A 72 -0.50 -5.87 13.35
CA ILE A 72 0.31 -6.26 14.51
C ILE A 72 1.41 -5.23 14.81
N ALA A 73 2.06 -4.69 13.77
CA ALA A 73 3.12 -3.70 13.94
C ALA A 73 2.61 -2.34 14.44
N GLY A 74 1.33 -2.02 14.25
CA GLY A 74 0.74 -0.75 14.68
C GLY A 74 1.25 0.49 13.92
N PHE A 75 2.03 0.31 12.85
CA PHE A 75 2.68 1.37 12.07
C PHE A 75 2.25 1.39 10.61
N CYS A 76 1.67 2.50 10.17
CA CYS A 76 1.35 2.71 8.76
C CYS A 76 2.61 2.87 7.92
N PRO A 77 2.79 2.11 6.82
CA PRO A 77 3.95 2.27 5.94
C PRO A 77 4.04 3.67 5.30
N GLY A 78 2.91 4.35 5.11
CA GLY A 78 2.90 5.76 4.69
C GLY A 78 3.25 6.72 5.82
N GLY A 79 2.80 6.42 7.05
CA GLY A 79 3.08 7.22 8.25
C GLY A 79 4.50 7.02 8.79
N SER A 80 5.18 5.92 8.45
CA SER A 80 6.56 5.68 8.85
C SER A 80 7.53 6.64 8.19
N ILE A 81 7.25 7.16 6.99
CA ILE A 81 8.15 8.11 6.31
C ILE A 81 8.29 9.42 7.10
N PRO A 82 7.21 10.11 7.50
CA PRO A 82 7.31 11.25 8.43
C PRO A 82 7.90 10.88 9.79
N ALA A 83 7.57 9.70 10.34
CA ALA A 83 8.07 9.26 11.64
C ALA A 83 9.59 9.02 11.66
N LEU A 84 10.17 8.60 10.54
CA LEU A 84 11.62 8.53 10.34
C LEU A 84 12.25 9.93 10.37
N GLY A 85 11.61 10.92 9.72
CA GLY A 85 12.05 12.32 9.77
C GLY A 85 12.00 12.93 11.18
N LEU A 86 11.10 12.42 12.04
CA LEU A 86 11.00 12.81 13.45
C LEU A 86 11.96 12.04 14.38
N GLY A 87 12.79 11.14 13.85
CA GLY A 87 13.82 10.43 14.62
C GLY A 87 13.31 9.30 15.52
N HIS A 88 12.09 8.80 15.31
CA HIS A 88 11.54 7.72 16.14
C HIS A 88 12.24 6.38 15.85
N ARG A 89 12.91 5.82 16.87
CA ARG A 89 13.64 4.53 16.78
C ARG A 89 12.78 3.38 16.25
N GLU A 90 11.51 3.34 16.64
CA GLU A 90 10.56 2.32 16.19
C GLU A 90 10.29 2.35 14.68
N ALA A 91 10.32 3.55 14.07
CA ALA A 91 10.13 3.69 12.63
C ALA A 91 11.30 3.08 11.84
N TYR A 92 12.52 3.16 12.37
CA TYR A 92 13.69 2.54 11.75
C TYR A 92 13.63 1.01 11.80
N VAL A 93 13.23 0.44 12.95
CA VAL A 93 13.09 -1.02 13.11
C VAL A 93 11.99 -1.56 12.20
N PHE A 94 10.83 -0.87 12.16
CA PHE A 94 9.74 -1.22 11.27
C PHE A 94 10.16 -1.16 9.80
N LEU A 95 10.82 -0.08 9.38
CA LEU A 95 11.28 0.07 7.99
C LEU A 95 12.31 -1.00 7.62
N ALA A 96 13.26 -1.30 8.50
CA ALA A 96 14.26 -2.34 8.26
C ALA A 96 13.60 -3.72 8.09
N ALA A 97 12.63 -4.06 8.94
CA ALA A 97 11.87 -5.30 8.83
C ALA A 97 11.05 -5.36 7.54
N LEU A 98 10.38 -4.26 7.18
CA LEU A 98 9.59 -4.13 5.96
C LEU A 98 10.47 -4.34 4.70
N VAL A 99 11.62 -3.66 4.64
CA VAL A 99 12.56 -3.78 3.52
C VAL A 99 13.12 -5.19 3.42
N THR A 100 13.50 -5.79 4.55
CA THR A 100 14.00 -7.16 4.59
C THR A 100 12.94 -8.15 4.09
N GLY A 101 11.69 -8.01 4.54
CA GLY A 101 10.56 -8.82 4.06
C GLY A 101 10.30 -8.65 2.57
N MET A 102 10.36 -7.42 2.04
CA MET A 102 10.21 -7.16 0.60
C MET A 102 11.34 -7.80 -0.21
N LEU A 103 12.59 -7.71 0.24
CA LEU A 103 13.73 -8.32 -0.44
C LEU A 103 13.63 -9.86 -0.41
N ALA A 104 13.29 -10.44 0.75
CA ALA A 104 13.07 -11.88 0.89
C ALA A 104 11.93 -12.36 -0.01
N ALA A 105 10.79 -11.68 -0.01
CA ALA A 105 9.66 -12.00 -0.87
C ALA A 105 10.03 -11.89 -2.35
N ARG A 106 10.77 -10.84 -2.76
CA ARG A 106 11.27 -10.70 -4.13
C ARG A 106 12.22 -11.84 -4.51
N TRP A 107 13.09 -12.26 -3.60
CA TRP A 107 14.01 -13.37 -3.83
C TRP A 107 13.24 -14.68 -4.01
N VAL A 108 12.35 -15.02 -3.08
CA VAL A 108 11.51 -16.25 -3.13
C VAL A 108 10.66 -16.30 -4.40
N LEU A 109 10.05 -15.17 -4.78
CA LEU A 109 9.21 -15.08 -5.98
C LEU A 109 10.03 -15.14 -7.28
N LYS A 110 11.31 -14.70 -7.27
CA LYS A 110 12.21 -14.80 -8.41
C LYS A 110 12.73 -16.23 -8.59
N THR A 111 12.87 -16.98 -7.50
CA THR A 111 13.38 -18.35 -7.52
C THR A 111 12.36 -19.41 -7.93
N ASN A 112 11.11 -19.05 -8.28
CA ASN A 112 10.04 -19.98 -8.68
C ASN A 112 9.89 -21.20 -7.74
N VAL A 113 10.20 -21.02 -6.45
CA VAL A 113 10.20 -22.11 -5.44
C VAL A 113 8.81 -22.72 -5.29
N PHE A 114 7.79 -21.89 -5.40
CA PHE A 114 6.45 -22.33 -5.72
C PHE A 114 6.33 -22.26 -7.24
N GLY A 115 6.12 -23.39 -7.91
CA GLY A 115 5.83 -23.47 -9.35
C GLY A 115 4.49 -22.81 -9.69
N LEU A 116 4.37 -21.53 -9.38
CA LEU A 116 3.21 -20.70 -9.61
C LEU A 116 3.20 -20.35 -11.09
N PRO A 117 2.03 -20.41 -11.74
CA PRO A 117 1.92 -20.03 -13.15
C PRO A 117 2.50 -18.64 -13.36
N GLU A 118 3.32 -18.50 -14.40
CA GLU A 118 3.90 -17.24 -14.82
C GLU A 118 2.79 -16.20 -14.90
N ARG A 119 3.04 -15.01 -14.35
CA ARG A 119 2.11 -13.89 -14.49
C ARG A 119 1.96 -13.68 -15.99
N ALA A 120 0.78 -13.96 -16.54
CA ALA A 120 0.48 -13.67 -17.93
C ALA A 120 0.53 -12.15 -18.08
N THR A 121 1.72 -11.62 -18.37
CA THR A 121 1.92 -10.25 -18.81
C THR A 121 1.25 -10.13 -20.16
N ARG A 122 0.04 -9.57 -20.18
CA ARG A 122 -0.60 -9.04 -21.37
C ARG A 122 -0.68 -7.54 -21.25
#